data_AF-A0A5D2FB48-F1
#
_entry.id   AF-A0A5D2FB48-F1
#
_cell.length_a   1.000
_cell.length_b   1.000
_cell.length_c   1.000
_cell.angle_alpha   90.00
_cell.angle_beta   90.00
_cell.angle_gamma   90.00
#
_symmetry.space_group_name_H-M   'P 1'
#
loop_
_entity.id
_entity.type
_entity.pdbx_description
1 polymer ?
#
loop_
_entity_poly.entity_id
_entity_poly.type
_entity_poly.pdbx_seq_one_letter_code
_entity_poly.pdbx_strand_id
1 'polypeptide(L)'
;MESVVWQGLALSGIFSWIVITCYFDVTKKIRSLLQPWVSHHVVSGTSIILKIQKHQHKFLDALFSGLSCIVSVPFYTAFLPLLFWSGHGKLARQMTLLMALCDYLGNCIKDVVSAPRPNCPPVRRITATKDEEENALEYGLPSSHTLNTVCLSGFLVCYVLSYTQCEDAFVKLGAVTLACLLVGFIGFGRIYLGMHCLIDIIGGLVFGFMILAIWLTVHEYVDAFIVSGQNVTSFWAALSFLLLFAYPTPEFPTPSFEYHTAFDGVVFGIVTGIQQTYHQFHHEAVPRIFTSQLTIPTFLGRMLVGIPTILIVKFCSKALAKWILPVVSNTLGIPIKSTSYIPMLNGSATDKKSSEIKQSSYIHKMLFFSQQDLFDVDTGIRFLQYAGLAWSVVDLVPSLFCHLRL
;
A
#
# COMPACT_ATOMS: atom_id res chain seq x y z
N MET A 1 31.42 -4.81 -3.23
CA MET A 1 31.14 -6.28 -3.28
C MET A 1 30.08 -6.65 -2.25
N GLU A 2 30.24 -6.27 -0.98
CA GLU A 2 29.27 -6.56 0.09
C GLU A 2 27.85 -6.00 -0.18
N SER A 3 27.73 -4.83 -0.81
CA SER A 3 26.44 -4.21 -1.16
C SER A 3 25.59 -5.05 -2.11
N VAL A 4 26.20 -5.82 -3.02
CA VAL A 4 25.49 -6.64 -3.99
C VAL A 4 25.10 -8.00 -3.40
N VAL A 5 25.86 -8.48 -2.41
CA VAL A 5 25.64 -9.80 -1.80
C VAL A 5 24.33 -9.83 -1.01
N TRP A 6 24.09 -8.85 -0.13
CA TRP A 6 22.85 -8.83 0.66
C TRP A 6 21.61 -8.62 -0.22
N GLN A 7 21.72 -7.82 -1.29
CA GLN A 7 20.64 -7.63 -2.26
C GLN A 7 20.26 -8.94 -2.94
N GLY A 8 21.26 -9.67 -3.43
CA GLY A 8 21.06 -11.00 -4.02
C GLY A 8 20.47 -12.00 -3.04
N LEU A 9 20.96 -12.02 -1.79
CA LEU A 9 20.43 -12.89 -0.73
C LEU A 9 18.98 -12.56 -0.38
N ALA A 10 18.61 -11.27 -0.30
CA ALA A 10 17.24 -10.86 -0.02
C ALA A 10 16.27 -11.30 -1.13
N LEU A 11 16.62 -11.03 -2.40
CA LEU A 11 15.81 -11.44 -3.55
C LEU A 11 15.72 -12.97 -3.68
N SER A 12 16.83 -13.68 -3.46
CA SER A 12 16.87 -15.15 -3.45
C SER A 12 16.04 -15.73 -2.30
N GLY A 13 16.03 -15.08 -1.14
CA GLY A 13 15.19 -15.45 0.00
C GLY A 13 13.70 -15.35 -0.31
N ILE A 14 13.26 -14.25 -0.92
CA ILE A 14 11.86 -14.07 -1.36
C ILE A 14 11.50 -15.08 -2.44
N PHE A 15 12.38 -15.30 -3.42
CA PHE A 15 12.15 -16.32 -4.44
C PHE A 15 12.02 -17.72 -3.83
N SER A 16 12.89 -18.07 -2.88
CA SER A 16 12.82 -19.35 -2.17
C SER A 16 11.53 -19.46 -1.37
N TRP A 17 11.08 -18.38 -0.73
CA TRP A 17 9.81 -18.33 -0.03
C TRP A 17 8.63 -18.60 -0.98
N ILE A 18 8.59 -17.98 -2.17
CA ILE A 18 7.57 -18.24 -3.21
C ILE A 18 7.54 -19.73 -3.57
N VAL A 19 8.70 -20.32 -3.85
CA VAL A 19 8.80 -21.74 -4.21
C VAL A 19 8.28 -22.63 -3.08
N ILE A 20 8.65 -22.34 -1.83
CA ILE A 20 8.23 -23.10 -0.64
C ILE A 20 6.71 -22.97 -0.43
N THR A 21 6.15 -21.76 -0.48
CA THR A 21 4.72 -21.54 -0.23
C THR A 21 3.85 -22.20 -1.29
N CYS A 22 4.26 -22.13 -2.57
CA CYS A 22 3.62 -22.83 -3.68
C CYS A 22 3.72 -24.36 -3.53
N TYR A 23 4.91 -24.89 -3.24
CA TYR A 23 5.12 -26.34 -3.16
C TYR A 23 4.38 -27.00 -1.99
N PHE A 24 4.34 -26.33 -0.83
CA PHE A 24 3.74 -26.89 0.38
C PHE A 24 2.28 -26.45 0.62
N ASP A 25 1.67 -25.70 -0.32
CA ASP A 25 0.32 -25.12 -0.18
C ASP A 25 0.15 -24.39 1.18
N VAL A 26 1.18 -23.63 1.57
CA VAL A 26 1.27 -23.03 2.92
C VAL A 26 0.06 -22.14 3.22
N THR A 27 -0.37 -21.34 2.25
CA THR A 27 -1.55 -20.47 2.36
C THR A 27 -2.81 -21.25 2.74
N LYS A 28 -3.08 -22.38 2.07
CA LYS A 28 -4.26 -23.21 2.35
C LYS A 28 -4.20 -23.84 3.75
N LYS A 29 -3.01 -24.29 4.17
CA LYS A 29 -2.79 -24.85 5.51
C LYS A 29 -3.04 -23.81 6.60
N ILE A 30 -2.44 -22.62 6.47
CA ILE A 30 -2.64 -21.53 7.43
C ILE A 30 -4.12 -21.12 7.48
N ARG A 31 -4.78 -20.98 6.32
CA ARG A 31 -6.21 -20.68 6.23
C ARG A 31 -7.05 -21.69 6.98
N SER A 32 -6.84 -22.99 6.73
CA SER A 32 -7.62 -24.07 7.36
C SER A 32 -7.52 -24.08 8.89
N LEU A 33 -6.41 -23.59 9.45
CA LEU A 33 -6.19 -23.50 10.89
C LEU A 33 -6.79 -22.22 11.50
N LEU A 34 -6.53 -21.07 10.86
CA LEU A 34 -6.88 -19.76 11.44
C LEU A 34 -8.32 -19.33 11.11
N GLN A 35 -8.79 -19.58 9.89
CA GLN A 35 -10.08 -19.09 9.42
C GLN A 35 -11.26 -19.54 10.29
N PRO A 36 -11.39 -20.82 10.71
CA PRO A 36 -12.52 -21.25 11.54
C PRO A 36 -12.50 -20.57 12.92
N TRP A 37 -11.30 -20.44 13.51
CA TRP A 37 -11.12 -19.80 14.80
C TRP A 37 -11.48 -18.31 14.75
N VAL A 38 -11.01 -17.58 13.74
CA VAL A 38 -11.35 -16.16 13.57
C VAL A 38 -12.83 -15.99 13.28
N SER A 39 -13.40 -16.81 12.39
CA SER A 39 -14.83 -16.75 12.02
C SER A 39 -15.73 -16.95 13.23
N HIS A 40 -15.38 -17.88 14.13
CA HIS A 40 -16.12 -18.07 15.38
C HIS A 40 -16.13 -16.80 16.25
N HIS A 41 -14.98 -16.11 16.38
CA HIS A 41 -14.88 -14.86 17.12
C HIS A 41 -15.63 -13.70 16.45
N VAL A 42 -15.65 -13.65 15.11
CA VAL A 42 -16.44 -12.67 14.36
C VAL A 42 -17.93 -12.85 14.62
N VAL A 43 -18.42 -14.10 14.56
CA VAL A 43 -19.83 -14.41 14.81
C VAL A 43 -20.22 -14.10 16.26
N SER A 44 -19.41 -14.54 17.24
CA SER A 44 -19.64 -14.26 18.67
C SER A 44 -19.63 -12.74 18.98
N GLY A 45 -18.68 -12.02 18.36
CA GLY A 45 -18.50 -10.58 18.50
C GLY A 45 -19.61 -9.73 17.86
N THR A 46 -20.41 -10.30 16.95
CA THR A 46 -21.50 -9.59 16.27
C THR A 46 -22.53 -9.03 17.27
N SER A 47 -22.77 -9.72 18.38
CA SER A 47 -23.66 -9.26 19.45
C SER A 47 -23.22 -7.93 20.09
N ILE A 48 -21.91 -7.70 20.16
CA ILE A 48 -21.32 -6.45 20.70
C ILE A 48 -21.55 -5.31 19.71
N ILE A 49 -21.34 -5.56 18.42
CA ILE A 49 -21.60 -4.56 17.36
C ILE A 49 -23.06 -4.10 17.42
N LEU A 50 -24.00 -5.05 17.51
CA LEU A 50 -25.42 -4.72 17.58
C LEU A 50 -25.78 -3.90 18.83
N LYS A 51 -25.15 -4.17 19.98
CA LYS A 51 -25.34 -3.35 21.19
C LYS A 51 -24.82 -1.92 21.02
N ILE A 52 -23.69 -1.74 20.36
CA ILE A 52 -23.13 -0.42 20.04
C ILE A 52 -24.07 0.32 19.08
N GLN A 53 -24.52 -0.35 18.02
CA GLN A 53 -25.40 0.24 17.00
C GLN A 53 -26.82 0.58 17.51
N LYS A 54 -27.26 0.03 18.65
CA LYS A 54 -28.49 0.49 19.32
C LYS A 54 -28.43 1.97 19.74
N HIS A 55 -27.24 2.49 20.03
CA HIS A 55 -27.02 3.88 20.42
C HIS A 55 -26.63 4.75 19.22
N GLN A 56 -27.09 4.39 18.02
CA GLN A 56 -26.76 5.12 16.80
C GLN A 56 -27.29 6.56 16.81
N HIS A 57 -26.47 7.49 16.32
CA HIS A 57 -26.84 8.90 16.18
C HIS A 57 -26.21 9.49 14.92
N LYS A 58 -26.94 10.36 14.20
CA LYS A 58 -26.48 10.93 12.91
C LYS A 58 -25.13 11.67 13.03
N PHE A 59 -24.90 12.35 14.15
CA PHE A 59 -23.61 13.02 14.42
C PHE A 59 -22.47 12.01 14.59
N LEU A 60 -22.70 10.90 15.29
CA LEU A 60 -21.68 9.86 15.48
C LEU A 60 -21.39 9.12 14.16
N ASP A 61 -22.43 8.87 13.36
CA ASP A 61 -22.29 8.33 12.00
C ASP A 61 -21.37 9.22 11.15
N ALA A 62 -21.63 10.53 11.12
CA ALA A 62 -20.81 11.50 10.39
C ALA A 62 -19.38 11.62 10.95
N LEU A 63 -19.22 11.62 12.27
CA LEU A 63 -17.92 11.71 12.93
C LEU A 63 -17.04 10.50 12.61
N PHE A 64 -17.55 9.28 12.79
CA PHE A 64 -16.78 8.06 12.54
C PHE A 64 -16.54 7.82 11.05
N SER A 65 -17.49 8.21 10.20
CA SER A 65 -17.29 8.27 8.75
C SER A 65 -16.15 9.21 8.39
N GLY A 66 -16.13 10.43 8.93
CA GLY A 66 -15.07 11.40 8.69
C GLY A 66 -13.70 10.92 9.19
N LEU A 67 -13.64 10.33 10.39
CA LEU A 67 -12.42 9.73 10.94
C LEU A 67 -11.90 8.57 10.07
N SER A 68 -12.80 7.78 9.50
CA SER A 68 -12.45 6.70 8.58
C SER A 68 -11.81 7.23 7.30
N CYS A 69 -12.33 8.34 6.75
CA CYS A 69 -11.74 9.02 5.60
C CYS A 69 -10.30 9.50 5.86
N ILE A 70 -9.95 9.90 7.09
CA ILE A 70 -8.58 10.37 7.44
C ILE A 70 -7.54 9.25 7.35
N VAL A 71 -7.94 7.98 7.32
CA VAL A 71 -7.01 6.83 7.23
C VAL A 71 -7.31 5.98 5.99
N SER A 72 -7.86 6.63 4.97
CA SER A 72 -8.21 6.02 3.70
C SER A 72 -7.14 6.30 2.63
N VAL A 73 -7.16 5.53 1.54
CA VAL A 73 -6.25 5.71 0.40
C VAL A 73 -6.28 7.14 -0.17
N PRO A 74 -7.45 7.81 -0.32
CA PRO A 74 -7.50 9.23 -0.69
C PRO A 74 -6.72 10.14 0.24
N PHE A 75 -6.77 9.91 1.56
CA PHE A 75 -5.99 10.70 2.51
C PHE A 75 -4.51 10.55 2.24
N TYR A 76 -3.99 9.32 2.13
CA TYR A 76 -2.57 9.10 1.85
C TYR A 76 -2.12 9.69 0.51
N THR A 77 -2.98 9.56 -0.51
CA THR A 77 -2.71 10.11 -1.86
C THR A 77 -2.62 11.64 -1.84
N ALA A 78 -3.36 12.32 -0.96
CA ALA A 78 -3.29 13.77 -0.80
C ALA A 78 -2.18 14.20 0.18
N PHE A 79 -2.07 13.55 1.33
CA PHE A 79 -1.19 13.92 2.42
C PHE A 79 0.29 13.71 2.10
N LEU A 80 0.67 12.57 1.50
CA LEU A 80 2.08 12.24 1.27
C LEU A 80 2.77 13.20 0.28
N PRO A 81 2.18 13.57 -0.88
CA PRO A 81 2.78 14.57 -1.76
C PRO A 81 2.96 15.94 -1.10
N LEU A 82 1.98 16.38 -0.31
CA LEU A 82 2.07 17.64 0.43
C LEU A 82 3.22 17.61 1.44
N LEU A 83 3.45 16.46 2.06
CA LEU A 83 4.54 16.28 2.99
C LEU A 83 5.91 16.38 2.28
N PHE A 84 6.06 15.80 1.08
CA PHE A 84 7.25 16.00 0.25
C PHE A 84 7.48 17.48 -0.10
N TRP A 85 6.43 18.17 -0.56
CA TRP A 85 6.54 19.57 -0.99
C TRP A 85 6.69 20.58 0.15
N SER A 86 6.43 20.14 1.39
CA SER A 86 6.66 20.91 2.62
C SER A 86 8.14 20.97 3.04
N GLY A 87 9.03 20.26 2.35
CA GLY A 87 10.46 20.19 2.67
C GLY A 87 10.83 19.08 3.67
N HIS A 88 9.87 18.29 4.16
CA HIS A 88 10.11 17.16 5.04
C HIS A 88 10.35 15.85 4.25
N GLY A 89 11.30 15.88 3.30
CA GLY A 89 11.52 14.77 2.35
C GLY A 89 11.87 13.43 3.01
N LYS A 90 12.70 13.43 4.07
CA LYS A 90 13.03 12.21 4.83
C LYS A 90 11.78 11.58 5.47
N LEU A 91 11.01 12.39 6.20
CA LEU A 91 9.76 11.95 6.82
C LEU A 91 8.77 11.44 5.77
N ALA A 92 8.60 12.17 4.66
CA ALA A 92 7.66 11.79 3.60
C ALA A 92 8.00 10.44 2.95
N ARG A 93 9.27 10.21 2.61
CA ARG A 93 9.74 8.93 2.07
C ARG A 93 9.52 7.81 3.08
N GLN A 94 9.93 7.99 4.33
CA GLN A 94 9.82 6.97 5.37
C GLN A 94 8.35 6.61 5.67
N MET A 95 7.47 7.60 5.74
CA MET A 95 6.04 7.36 5.91
C MET A 95 5.45 6.64 4.70
N THR A 96 5.83 7.00 3.48
CA THR A 96 5.30 6.35 2.29
C THR A 96 5.68 4.86 2.23
N LEU A 97 6.95 4.56 2.51
CA LEU A 97 7.43 3.17 2.56
C LEU A 97 6.77 2.37 3.69
N LEU A 98 6.61 2.98 4.87
CA LEU A 98 5.91 2.35 5.99
C LEU A 98 4.45 2.05 5.63
N MET A 99 3.73 3.01 5.03
CA MET A 99 2.34 2.79 4.64
C MET A 99 2.20 1.69 3.58
N ALA A 100 3.09 1.68 2.58
CA ALA A 100 3.09 0.61 1.58
C ALA A 100 3.40 -0.77 2.19
N LEU A 101 4.33 -0.85 3.15
CA LEU A 101 4.61 -2.08 3.90
C LEU A 101 3.40 -2.55 4.71
N CYS A 102 2.71 -1.61 5.37
CA CYS A 102 1.49 -1.87 6.13
C CYS A 102 0.37 -2.43 5.25
N ASP A 103 0.13 -1.79 4.11
CA ASP A 103 -0.92 -2.22 3.18
C ASP A 103 -0.55 -3.57 2.53
N TYR A 104 0.72 -3.79 2.15
CA TYR A 104 1.17 -5.08 1.62
C TYR A 104 0.97 -6.22 2.61
N LEU A 105 1.55 -6.11 3.82
CA LEU A 105 1.48 -7.15 4.83
C LEU A 105 0.05 -7.34 5.36
N GLY A 106 -0.68 -6.24 5.57
CA GLY A 106 -2.08 -6.28 6.01
C GLY A 106 -2.98 -7.00 5.02
N ASN A 107 -2.84 -6.70 3.73
CA ASN A 107 -3.62 -7.36 2.68
C ASN A 107 -3.18 -8.82 2.46
N CYS A 108 -1.89 -9.13 2.58
CA CYS A 108 -1.41 -10.51 2.59
C CYS A 108 -2.07 -11.32 3.72
N ILE A 109 -2.12 -10.79 4.95
CA ILE A 109 -2.75 -11.50 6.08
C ILE A 109 -4.25 -11.67 5.84
N LYS A 110 -4.95 -10.65 5.32
CA LYS A 110 -6.37 -10.73 4.94
C LYS A 110 -6.63 -11.87 3.98
N ASP A 111 -5.84 -11.98 2.91
CA ASP A 111 -6.06 -12.98 1.87
C ASP A 111 -5.55 -14.38 2.26
N VAL A 112 -4.58 -14.47 3.17
CA VAL A 112 -4.16 -15.75 3.78
C VAL A 112 -5.26 -16.28 4.69
N VAL A 113 -5.77 -15.48 5.63
CA VAL A 113 -6.76 -15.94 6.61
C VAL A 113 -8.15 -16.04 5.99
N SER A 114 -8.48 -15.15 5.05
CA SER A 114 -9.80 -15.08 4.39
C SER A 114 -10.97 -15.03 5.40
N ALA A 115 -10.78 -14.29 6.49
CA ALA A 115 -11.78 -14.17 7.55
C ALA A 115 -12.98 -13.33 7.08
N PRO A 116 -14.22 -13.85 7.21
CA PRO A 116 -15.41 -13.11 6.80
C PRO A 116 -15.61 -11.87 7.67
N ARG A 117 -16.18 -10.82 7.07
CA ARG A 117 -16.66 -9.65 7.81
C ARG A 117 -17.97 -9.95 8.55
N PRO A 118 -18.38 -9.11 9.52
CA PRO A 118 -19.71 -9.21 10.14
C PRO A 118 -20.82 -9.18 9.08
N ASN A 119 -21.78 -10.10 9.20
CA ASN A 119 -22.89 -10.24 8.26
C ASN A 119 -23.81 -9.01 8.27
N CYS A 120 -24.18 -8.54 7.07
CA CYS A 120 -25.09 -7.42 6.85
C CYS A 120 -26.22 -7.87 5.89
N PRO A 121 -27.47 -8.04 6.36
CA PRO A 121 -27.96 -7.98 7.75
C PRO A 121 -27.43 -9.13 8.65
N PRO A 122 -27.40 -9.01 10.00
CA PRO A 122 -28.10 -8.03 10.84
C PRO A 122 -27.33 -6.74 11.20
N VAL A 123 -26.03 -6.66 10.91
CA VAL A 123 -25.23 -5.45 11.20
C VAL A 123 -25.55 -4.35 10.19
N ARG A 124 -25.70 -3.10 10.64
CA ARG A 124 -25.83 -1.94 9.75
C ARG A 124 -24.44 -1.52 9.27
N ARG A 125 -24.17 -1.62 7.97
CA ARG A 125 -22.93 -1.13 7.38
C ARG A 125 -23.10 0.32 6.91
N ILE A 126 -22.18 1.19 7.31
CA ILE A 126 -22.14 2.59 6.86
C ILE A 126 -20.82 2.80 6.12
N THR A 127 -20.92 3.15 4.84
CA THR A 127 -19.78 3.50 3.99
C THR A 127 -19.99 4.92 3.48
N ALA A 128 -18.95 5.75 3.60
CA ALA A 128 -18.98 7.17 3.26
C ALA A 128 -18.58 7.44 1.81
N THR A 129 -17.66 6.62 1.31
CA THR A 129 -17.02 6.79 0.00
C THR A 129 -17.10 5.49 -0.81
N LYS A 130 -16.93 5.60 -2.12
CA LYS A 130 -16.84 4.43 -3.02
C LYS A 130 -15.67 3.52 -2.66
N ASP A 131 -14.54 4.11 -2.28
CA ASP A 131 -13.38 3.34 -1.83
C ASP A 131 -13.71 2.53 -0.57
N GLU A 132 -14.51 3.06 0.36
CA GLU A 132 -14.95 2.29 1.54
C GLU A 132 -15.92 1.15 1.20
N GLU A 133 -16.73 1.33 0.16
CA GLU A 133 -17.60 0.28 -0.37
C GLU A 133 -16.77 -0.84 -1.01
N GLU A 134 -15.77 -0.52 -1.83
CA GLU A 134 -14.83 -1.51 -2.39
C GLU A 134 -14.03 -2.22 -1.28
N ASN A 135 -13.55 -1.46 -0.28
CA ASN A 135 -12.88 -2.04 0.90
C ASN A 135 -13.79 -2.97 1.69
N ALA A 136 -15.12 -2.80 1.63
CA ALA A 136 -16.07 -3.69 2.28
C ALA A 136 -16.15 -5.09 1.64
N LEU A 137 -15.65 -5.24 0.41
CA LEU A 137 -15.53 -6.52 -0.29
C LEU A 137 -14.29 -7.32 0.16
N GLU A 138 -13.31 -6.67 0.80
CA GLU A 138 -12.13 -7.33 1.34
C GLU A 138 -12.45 -8.10 2.64
N TYR A 139 -11.53 -8.99 3.04
CA TYR A 139 -11.63 -9.71 4.31
C TYR A 139 -11.43 -8.81 5.55
N GLY A 140 -11.93 -9.29 6.69
CA GLY A 140 -12.03 -8.51 7.93
C GLY A 140 -10.73 -8.38 8.72
N LEU A 141 -9.96 -9.47 8.83
CA LEU A 141 -8.78 -9.54 9.70
C LEU A 141 -7.47 -9.41 8.90
N PRO A 142 -6.53 -8.52 9.28
CA PRO A 142 -6.64 -7.47 10.28
C PRO A 142 -7.36 -6.22 9.75
N SER A 143 -7.82 -5.36 10.66
CA SER A 143 -8.32 -4.05 10.27
C SER A 143 -7.18 -3.15 9.78
N SER A 144 -7.12 -2.91 8.46
CA SER A 144 -6.11 -2.01 7.87
C SER A 144 -6.19 -0.60 8.44
N HIS A 145 -7.37 -0.06 8.75
CA HIS A 145 -7.46 1.30 9.30
C HIS A 145 -6.82 1.38 10.69
N THR A 146 -7.03 0.38 11.55
CA THR A 146 -6.37 0.33 12.86
C THR A 146 -4.86 0.15 12.72
N LEU A 147 -4.42 -0.80 11.88
CA LEU A 147 -3.02 -1.07 11.61
C LEU A 147 -2.31 0.19 11.07
N ASN A 148 -2.88 0.81 10.05
CA ASN A 148 -2.36 2.01 9.40
C ASN A 148 -2.32 3.20 10.36
N THR A 149 -3.32 3.35 11.23
CA THR A 149 -3.31 4.41 12.26
C THR A 149 -2.18 4.19 13.26
N VAL A 150 -1.96 2.96 13.74
CA VAL A 150 -0.87 2.63 14.68
C VAL A 150 0.47 3.00 14.05
N CYS A 151 0.73 2.54 12.83
CA CYS A 151 2.00 2.80 12.14
C CYS A 151 2.18 4.29 11.83
N LEU A 152 1.16 4.95 11.30
CA LEU A 152 1.22 6.37 10.94
C LEU A 152 1.45 7.27 12.15
N SER A 153 0.57 7.16 13.16
CA SER A 153 0.63 8.02 14.35
C SER A 153 1.81 7.68 15.25
N GLY A 154 2.12 6.39 15.42
CA GLY A 154 3.26 5.92 16.20
C GLY A 154 4.58 6.37 15.58
N PHE A 155 4.77 6.19 14.28
CA PHE A 155 5.99 6.65 13.61
C PHE A 155 6.13 8.17 13.65
N LEU A 156 5.04 8.92 13.44
CA LEU A 156 5.06 10.38 13.51
C LEU A 156 5.47 10.88 14.90
N VAL A 157 4.91 10.30 15.97
CA VAL A 157 5.29 10.65 17.35
C VAL A 157 6.76 10.33 17.61
N CYS A 158 7.22 9.12 17.26
CA CYS A 158 8.63 8.74 17.42
C CYS A 158 9.57 9.67 16.65
N TYR A 159 9.22 10.01 15.41
CA TYR A 159 10.02 10.89 14.56
C TYR A 159 10.10 12.31 15.14
N VAL A 160 8.95 12.90 15.52
CA VAL A 160 8.91 14.27 16.08
C VAL A 160 9.65 14.35 17.40
N LEU A 161 9.50 13.38 18.29
CA LEU A 161 10.21 13.34 19.57
C LEU A 161 11.72 13.20 19.39
N SER A 162 12.14 12.36 18.44
CA SER A 162 13.57 12.19 18.11
C SER A 162 14.16 13.44 17.47
N TYR A 163 13.41 14.08 16.56
CA TYR A 163 13.84 15.27 15.84
C TYR A 163 13.94 16.51 16.72
N THR A 164 12.97 16.71 17.61
CA THR A 164 12.93 17.88 18.51
C THR A 164 13.87 17.73 19.71
N GLN A 165 14.46 16.53 19.92
CA GLN A 165 15.24 16.19 21.12
C GLN A 165 14.52 16.60 22.41
N CYS A 166 13.18 16.57 22.40
CA CYS A 166 12.40 17.01 23.54
C CYS A 166 12.58 16.01 24.67
N GLU A 167 13.24 16.39 25.76
CA GLU A 167 13.44 15.54 26.93
C GLU A 167 12.26 15.58 27.91
N ASP A 168 11.36 16.55 27.74
CA ASP A 168 10.22 16.74 28.63
C ASP A 168 9.27 15.53 28.60
N ALA A 169 9.18 14.86 29.76
CA ALA A 169 8.34 13.70 29.96
C ALA A 169 6.85 14.00 29.75
N PHE A 170 6.39 15.22 30.07
CA PHE A 170 4.99 15.60 29.89
C PHE A 170 4.61 15.73 28.42
N VAL A 171 5.51 16.29 27.59
CA VAL A 171 5.30 16.39 26.14
C VAL A 171 5.29 15.00 25.51
N LYS A 172 6.24 14.14 25.89
CA LYS A 172 6.26 12.73 25.45
C LYS A 172 4.98 12.00 25.83
N LEU A 173 4.56 12.10 27.08
CA LEU A 173 3.34 11.46 27.57
C LEU A 173 2.10 12.00 26.84
N GLY A 174 2.01 13.30 26.63
CA GLY A 174 0.91 13.94 25.89
C GLY A 174 0.82 13.44 24.44
N ALA A 175 1.96 13.40 23.73
CA ALA A 175 2.02 12.94 22.34
C ALA A 175 1.63 11.46 22.20
N VAL A 176 2.15 10.59 23.08
CA VAL A 176 1.80 9.16 23.10
C VAL A 176 0.33 8.97 23.44
N THR A 177 -0.18 9.69 24.44
CA THR A 177 -1.60 9.64 24.82
C THR A 177 -2.50 10.04 23.66
N LEU A 178 -2.16 11.10 22.93
CA LEU A 178 -2.92 11.54 21.76
C LEU A 178 -2.94 10.47 20.65
N ALA A 179 -1.80 9.85 20.36
CA ALA A 179 -1.72 8.76 19.38
C ALA A 179 -2.56 7.55 19.82
N CYS A 180 -2.48 7.15 21.09
CA CYS A 180 -3.30 6.06 21.63
C CYS A 180 -4.81 6.36 21.55
N LEU A 181 -5.20 7.61 21.85
CA LEU A 181 -6.59 8.05 21.72
C LEU A 181 -7.04 7.97 20.25
N LEU A 182 -6.23 8.47 19.31
CA LEU A 182 -6.55 8.41 17.88
C LEU A 182 -6.74 6.96 17.40
N VAL A 183 -5.84 6.06 17.76
CA VAL A 183 -5.94 4.62 17.45
C VAL A 183 -7.22 4.03 18.05
N GLY A 184 -7.53 4.35 19.32
CA GLY A 184 -8.74 3.90 19.99
C GLY A 184 -10.02 4.41 19.32
N PHE A 185 -10.08 5.69 18.96
CA PHE A 185 -11.22 6.32 18.28
C PHE A 185 -11.46 5.70 16.91
N ILE A 186 -10.41 5.47 16.12
CA ILE A 186 -10.54 4.86 14.79
C ILE A 186 -10.94 3.39 14.93
N GLY A 187 -10.31 2.62 15.81
CA GLY A 187 -10.68 1.22 16.06
C GLY A 187 -12.14 1.08 16.49
N PHE A 188 -12.58 1.92 17.43
CA PHE A 188 -13.98 1.95 17.86
C PHE A 188 -14.92 2.38 16.73
N GLY A 189 -14.54 3.39 15.95
CA GLY A 189 -15.30 3.84 14.78
C GLY A 189 -15.55 2.73 13.77
N ARG A 190 -14.55 1.88 13.49
CA ARG A 190 -14.71 0.76 12.54
C ARG A 190 -15.67 -0.33 13.04
N ILE A 191 -15.75 -0.54 14.36
CA ILE A 191 -16.76 -1.41 14.99
C ILE A 191 -18.15 -0.75 14.89
N TYR A 192 -18.25 0.54 15.21
CA TYR A 192 -19.50 1.31 15.16
C TYR A 192 -20.11 1.33 13.74
N LEU A 193 -19.29 1.58 12.71
CA LEU A 193 -19.69 1.57 11.30
C LEU A 193 -20.06 0.17 10.76
N GLY A 194 -19.88 -0.88 11.57
CA GLY A 194 -20.23 -2.25 11.20
C GLY A 194 -19.27 -2.91 10.21
N MET A 195 -18.05 -2.36 10.07
CA MET A 195 -17.06 -2.83 9.12
C MET A 195 -16.19 -3.97 9.67
N HIS A 196 -15.94 -3.98 10.97
CA HIS A 196 -14.99 -4.88 11.63
C HIS A 196 -15.50 -5.37 12.99
N CYS A 197 -15.10 -6.57 13.37
CA CYS A 197 -15.28 -7.14 14.72
C CYS A 197 -14.09 -6.78 15.64
N LEU A 198 -14.26 -7.02 16.94
CA LEU A 198 -13.22 -6.75 17.93
C LEU A 198 -11.91 -7.51 17.63
N ILE A 199 -12.00 -8.76 17.16
CA ILE A 199 -10.83 -9.55 16.77
C ILE A 199 -10.04 -8.91 15.63
N ASP A 200 -10.73 -8.27 14.68
CA ASP A 200 -10.10 -7.57 13.56
C ASP A 200 -9.30 -6.35 14.02
N ILE A 201 -9.83 -5.61 15.01
CA ILE A 201 -9.18 -4.46 15.63
C ILE A 201 -7.96 -4.90 16.44
N ILE A 202 -8.10 -5.96 17.26
CA ILE A 202 -6.99 -6.53 18.02
C ILE A 202 -5.88 -7.02 17.07
N GLY A 203 -6.25 -7.72 15.99
CA GLY A 203 -5.29 -8.12 14.96
C GLY A 203 -4.59 -6.91 14.34
N GLY A 204 -5.34 -5.86 14.00
CA GLY A 204 -4.77 -4.60 13.49
C GLY A 204 -3.79 -3.94 14.46
N LEU A 205 -4.08 -3.94 15.77
CA LEU A 205 -3.17 -3.44 16.80
C LEU A 205 -1.89 -4.28 16.88
N VAL A 206 -2.02 -5.61 16.99
CA VAL A 206 -0.88 -6.51 17.13
C VAL A 206 0.03 -6.41 15.91
N PHE A 207 -0.51 -6.55 14.70
CA PHE A 207 0.29 -6.45 13.47
C PHE A 207 0.82 -5.03 13.26
N GLY A 208 0.05 -3.98 13.59
CA GLY A 208 0.52 -2.60 13.52
C GLY A 208 1.72 -2.33 14.42
N PHE A 209 1.67 -2.75 15.70
CA PHE A 209 2.81 -2.58 16.61
C PHE A 209 4.02 -3.41 16.18
N MET A 210 3.81 -4.62 15.67
CA MET A 210 4.89 -5.46 15.15
C MET A 210 5.58 -4.80 13.94
N ILE A 211 4.81 -4.32 12.97
CA ILE A 211 5.36 -3.64 11.78
C ILE A 211 6.07 -2.34 12.18
N LEU A 212 5.47 -1.54 13.06
CA LEU A 212 6.07 -0.31 13.56
C LEU A 212 7.39 -0.59 14.28
N ALA A 213 7.45 -1.60 15.15
CA ALA A 213 8.68 -1.96 15.86
C ALA A 213 9.79 -2.37 14.89
N ILE A 214 9.49 -3.22 13.90
CA ILE A 214 10.43 -3.62 12.86
C ILE A 214 10.90 -2.38 12.07
N TRP A 215 9.95 -1.53 11.65
CA TRP A 215 10.27 -0.33 10.89
C TRP A 215 11.19 0.62 11.66
N LEU A 216 10.93 0.87 12.94
CA LEU A 216 11.78 1.71 13.78
C LEU A 216 13.23 1.19 13.88
N THR A 217 13.46 -0.12 13.71
CA THR A 217 14.82 -0.68 13.65
C THR A 217 15.49 -0.59 12.27
N VAL A 218 14.70 -0.65 11.20
CA VAL A 218 15.21 -0.82 9.82
C VAL A 218 15.19 0.46 9.00
N HIS A 219 14.35 1.44 9.35
CA HIS A 219 14.06 2.62 8.54
C HIS A 219 15.29 3.43 8.11
N GLU A 220 16.27 3.64 9.01
CA GLU A 220 17.51 4.36 8.70
C GLU A 220 18.41 3.60 7.72
N TYR A 221 18.47 2.26 7.81
CA TYR A 221 19.24 1.44 6.86
C TYR A 221 18.61 1.48 5.47
N VAL A 222 17.28 1.41 5.41
CA VAL A 222 16.53 1.54 4.16
C VAL A 222 16.71 2.94 3.58
N ASP A 223 16.72 3.98 4.42
CA ASP A 223 16.98 5.36 4.00
C ASP A 223 18.36 5.49 3.36
N ALA A 224 19.38 5.04 4.09
CA ALA A 224 20.77 5.09 3.63
C ALA A 224 20.94 4.34 2.31
N PHE A 225 20.28 3.19 2.16
CA PHE A 225 20.27 2.45 0.91
C PHE A 225 19.59 3.21 -0.24
N ILE A 226 18.44 3.84 -0.02
CA ILE A 226 17.72 4.61 -1.05
C ILE A 226 18.45 5.90 -1.43
N VAL A 227 19.27 6.44 -0.54
CA VAL A 227 19.98 7.72 -0.78
C VAL A 227 21.35 7.51 -1.40
N SER A 228 22.09 6.51 -0.91
CA SER A 228 23.51 6.32 -1.22
C SER A 228 23.86 4.95 -1.78
N GLY A 229 22.87 4.06 -1.88
CA GLY A 229 23.06 2.69 -2.33
C GLY A 229 23.43 2.59 -3.81
N GLN A 230 24.08 1.48 -4.15
CA GLN A 230 24.29 1.06 -5.53
C GLN A 230 23.17 0.12 -5.97
N ASN A 231 22.82 0.14 -7.26
CA ASN A 231 21.82 -0.75 -7.85
C ASN A 231 20.42 -0.67 -7.18
N VAL A 232 20.07 0.48 -6.60
CA VAL A 232 18.80 0.67 -5.89
C VAL A 232 17.61 0.44 -6.83
N THR A 233 17.60 1.08 -8.00
CA THR A 233 16.49 0.98 -8.96
C THR A 233 16.29 -0.44 -9.48
N SER A 234 17.37 -1.16 -9.81
CA SER A 234 17.28 -2.54 -10.28
C SER A 234 16.89 -3.51 -9.16
N PHE A 235 17.38 -3.31 -7.94
CA PHE A 235 16.97 -4.08 -6.77
C PHE A 235 15.47 -3.91 -6.50
N TRP A 236 14.97 -2.66 -6.47
CA TRP A 236 13.55 -2.40 -6.21
C TRP A 236 12.66 -2.86 -7.35
N ALA A 237 13.09 -2.76 -8.61
CA ALA A 237 12.35 -3.35 -9.73
C ALA A 237 12.21 -4.87 -9.58
N ALA A 238 13.29 -5.57 -9.22
CA ALA A 238 13.28 -7.01 -8.99
C ALA A 238 12.44 -7.37 -7.76
N LEU A 239 12.52 -6.59 -6.68
CA LEU A 239 11.73 -6.76 -5.48
C LEU A 239 10.24 -6.61 -5.78
N SER A 240 9.83 -5.51 -6.41
CA SER A 240 8.44 -5.27 -6.84
C SER A 240 7.90 -6.43 -7.68
N PHE A 241 8.67 -6.87 -8.68
CA PHE A 241 8.30 -8.03 -9.49
C PHE A 241 8.10 -9.28 -8.63
N LEU A 242 9.03 -9.61 -7.73
CA LEU A 242 8.89 -10.77 -6.85
C LEU A 242 7.73 -10.64 -5.87
N LEU A 243 7.43 -9.44 -5.35
CA LEU A 243 6.33 -9.22 -4.41
C LEU A 243 4.96 -9.50 -5.04
N LEU A 244 4.79 -9.24 -6.34
CA LEU A 244 3.59 -9.61 -7.10
C LEU A 244 3.35 -11.12 -7.08
N PHE A 245 4.41 -11.93 -7.18
CA PHE A 245 4.31 -13.40 -7.12
C PHE A 245 4.31 -13.95 -5.70
N ALA A 246 4.91 -13.25 -4.74
CA ALA A 246 4.88 -13.61 -3.33
C ALA A 246 3.51 -13.36 -2.68
N TYR A 247 2.64 -12.61 -3.35
CA TYR A 247 1.30 -12.32 -2.85
C TYR A 247 0.45 -13.61 -2.74
N PRO A 248 -0.23 -13.84 -1.60
CA PRO A 248 -1.00 -15.06 -1.37
C PRO A 248 -2.27 -15.10 -2.21
N THR A 249 -2.63 -16.30 -2.69
CA THR A 249 -3.89 -16.51 -3.42
C THR A 249 -5.09 -16.50 -2.45
N PRO A 250 -6.05 -15.56 -2.57
CA PRO A 250 -7.23 -15.51 -1.70
C PRO A 250 -8.20 -16.66 -1.97
N GLU A 251 -9.17 -16.88 -1.09
CA GLU A 251 -10.25 -17.87 -1.31
C GLU A 251 -11.25 -17.40 -2.37
N PHE A 252 -11.59 -16.10 -2.36
CA PHE A 252 -12.42 -15.44 -3.35
C PHE A 252 -11.66 -14.24 -3.93
N PRO A 253 -11.87 -13.87 -5.21
CA PRO A 253 -11.26 -12.68 -5.78
C PRO A 253 -11.64 -11.41 -4.99
N THR A 254 -10.63 -10.68 -4.52
CA THR A 254 -10.76 -9.41 -3.79
C THR A 254 -10.04 -8.29 -4.55
N PRO A 255 -10.41 -7.02 -4.36
CA PRO A 255 -9.66 -5.89 -4.93
C PRO A 255 -8.26 -5.71 -4.32
N SER A 256 -7.92 -6.46 -3.27
CA SER A 256 -6.67 -6.30 -2.50
C SER A 256 -5.41 -6.51 -3.34
N PHE A 257 -5.43 -7.43 -4.32
CA PHE A 257 -4.31 -7.62 -5.26
C PHE A 257 -4.07 -6.38 -6.13
N GLU A 258 -5.15 -5.73 -6.56
CA GLU A 258 -5.07 -4.49 -7.35
C GLU A 258 -4.48 -3.34 -6.54
N TYR A 259 -4.90 -3.21 -5.27
CA TYR A 259 -4.35 -2.21 -4.37
C TYR A 259 -2.87 -2.45 -4.10
N HIS A 260 -2.46 -3.69 -3.82
CA HIS A 260 -1.05 -4.03 -3.66
C HIS A 260 -0.23 -3.59 -4.88
N THR A 261 -0.68 -3.92 -6.08
CA THR A 261 0.01 -3.56 -7.33
C THR A 261 0.16 -2.05 -7.49
N ALA A 262 -0.86 -1.27 -7.11
CA ALA A 262 -0.78 0.19 -7.10
C ALA A 262 0.27 0.70 -6.11
N PHE A 263 0.27 0.19 -4.87
CA PHE A 263 1.22 0.61 -3.83
C PHE A 263 2.66 0.24 -4.16
N ASP A 264 2.89 -0.95 -4.71
CA ASP A 264 4.21 -1.38 -5.16
C ASP A 264 4.74 -0.46 -6.28
N GLY A 265 3.86 -0.08 -7.21
CA GLY A 265 4.16 0.97 -8.19
C GLY A 265 4.53 2.30 -7.53
N VAL A 266 3.77 2.77 -6.54
CA VAL A 266 4.07 4.02 -5.81
C VAL A 266 5.46 3.98 -5.16
N VAL A 267 5.78 2.89 -4.46
CA VAL A 267 7.09 2.71 -3.82
C VAL A 267 8.20 2.72 -4.85
N PHE A 268 8.06 1.96 -5.93
CA PHE A 268 9.05 1.92 -7.00
C PHE A 268 9.30 3.30 -7.62
N GLY A 269 8.23 4.06 -7.88
CA GLY A 269 8.31 5.42 -8.43
C GLY A 269 9.01 6.41 -7.49
N ILE A 270 8.68 6.40 -6.20
CA ILE A 270 9.32 7.25 -5.19
C ILE A 270 10.79 6.90 -5.03
N VAL A 271 11.12 5.62 -4.88
CA VAL A 271 12.51 5.18 -4.68
C VAL A 271 13.36 5.55 -5.89
N THR A 272 12.87 5.30 -7.10
CA THR A 272 13.58 5.62 -8.34
C THR A 272 13.80 7.12 -8.50
N GLY A 273 12.76 7.93 -8.27
CA GLY A 273 12.86 9.38 -8.39
C GLY A 273 13.77 10.00 -7.32
N ILE A 274 13.71 9.51 -6.07
CA ILE A 274 14.59 9.99 -5.00
C ILE A 274 16.05 9.63 -5.29
N GLN A 275 16.34 8.39 -5.68
CA GLN A 275 17.71 7.98 -6.02
C GLN A 275 18.33 8.88 -7.10
N GLN A 276 17.54 9.30 -8.09
CA GLN A 276 17.99 10.15 -9.19
C GLN A 276 18.19 11.61 -8.77
N THR A 277 17.33 12.13 -7.89
CA THR A 277 17.24 13.57 -7.60
C THR A 277 17.56 13.93 -6.15
N TYR A 278 18.08 13.00 -5.35
CA TYR A 278 18.29 13.20 -3.92
C TYR A 278 19.09 14.47 -3.61
N HIS A 279 20.25 14.61 -4.25
CA HIS A 279 21.14 15.76 -4.06
C HIS A 279 20.56 17.09 -4.57
N GLN A 280 19.51 17.06 -5.40
CA GLN A 280 18.89 18.26 -5.96
C GLN A 280 17.69 18.72 -5.12
N PHE A 281 16.80 17.79 -4.73
CA PHE A 281 15.49 18.13 -4.16
C PHE A 281 15.16 17.51 -2.81
N HIS A 282 15.90 16.48 -2.36
CA HIS A 282 15.51 15.69 -1.17
C HIS A 282 16.55 15.66 -0.05
N HIS A 283 17.62 16.43 -0.17
CA HIS A 283 18.65 16.54 0.86
C HIS A 283 18.11 17.25 2.12
N GLU A 284 18.75 17.05 3.27
CA GLU A 284 18.20 17.53 4.56
C GLU A 284 18.16 19.07 4.71
N ALA A 285 18.96 19.76 3.90
CA ALA A 285 19.04 21.23 3.84
C ALA A 285 17.98 21.91 2.94
N VAL A 286 17.00 21.15 2.41
CA VAL A 286 15.90 21.73 1.61
C VAL A 286 15.04 22.67 2.49
N PRO A 287 14.59 23.83 1.95
CA PRO A 287 13.72 24.75 2.66
C PRO A 287 12.45 24.07 3.18
N ARG A 288 12.15 24.28 4.48
CA ARG A 288 11.00 23.66 5.15
C ARG A 288 9.89 24.66 5.36
N ILE A 289 8.65 24.17 5.31
CA ILE A 289 7.48 24.97 5.64
C ILE A 289 7.63 25.56 7.05
N PHE A 290 7.22 26.82 7.21
CA PHE A 290 7.40 27.65 8.42
C PHE A 290 8.83 28.17 8.68
N THR A 291 9.78 27.94 7.78
CA THR A 291 11.05 28.68 7.78
C THR A 291 10.96 29.92 6.89
N SER A 292 11.81 30.92 7.13
CA SER A 292 11.87 32.15 6.30
C SER A 292 12.15 31.88 4.82
N GLN A 293 12.66 30.69 4.49
CA GLN A 293 12.99 30.25 3.14
C GLN A 293 11.78 29.70 2.37
N LEU A 294 10.73 29.23 3.04
CA LEU A 294 9.51 28.72 2.41
C LEU A 294 8.25 29.32 3.04
N THR A 295 7.77 30.41 2.44
CA THR A 295 6.57 31.11 2.92
C THR A 295 5.29 30.34 2.63
N ILE A 296 4.22 30.59 3.40
CA ILE A 296 2.91 29.96 3.19
C ILE A 296 2.37 30.21 1.77
N PRO A 297 2.45 31.43 1.18
CA PRO A 297 2.06 31.66 -0.21
C PRO A 297 2.83 30.80 -1.21
N THR A 298 4.14 30.64 -1.00
CA THR A 298 4.99 29.81 -1.84
C THR A 298 4.57 28.34 -1.77
N PHE A 299 4.29 27.82 -0.57
CA PHE A 299 3.77 26.47 -0.38
C PHE A 299 2.40 26.25 -1.05
N LEU A 300 1.49 27.23 -0.95
CA LEU A 300 0.21 27.17 -1.67
C LEU A 300 0.43 27.16 -3.20
N GLY A 301 1.40 27.93 -3.70
CA GLY A 301 1.83 27.87 -5.10
C GLY A 301 2.31 26.48 -5.52
N ARG A 302 3.12 25.82 -4.67
CA ARG A 302 3.54 24.42 -4.87
C ARG A 302 2.35 23.47 -4.96
N MET A 303 1.35 23.63 -4.11
CA MET A 303 0.13 22.80 -4.15
C MET A 303 -0.67 23.01 -5.44
N LEU A 304 -0.85 24.27 -5.85
CA LEU A 304 -1.61 24.65 -7.04
C LEU A 304 -0.97 24.15 -8.34
N VAL A 305 0.36 24.04 -8.39
CA VAL A 305 1.08 23.48 -9.53
C VAL A 305 1.22 21.96 -9.42
N GLY A 306 1.55 21.46 -8.23
CA GLY A 306 1.85 20.05 -7.99
C GLY A 306 0.64 19.13 -8.19
N ILE A 307 -0.53 19.47 -7.61
CA ILE A 307 -1.72 18.61 -7.67
C ILE A 307 -2.19 18.39 -9.12
N PRO A 308 -2.35 19.44 -9.96
CA PRO A 308 -2.69 19.23 -11.37
C PRO A 308 -1.64 18.41 -12.12
N THR A 309 -0.35 18.67 -11.89
CA THR A 309 0.73 17.93 -12.56
C THR A 309 0.68 16.45 -12.26
N ILE A 310 0.54 16.04 -10.99
CA ILE A 310 0.48 14.60 -10.64
C ILE A 310 -0.73 13.90 -11.27
N LEU A 311 -1.87 14.61 -11.42
CA LEU A 311 -3.07 14.07 -12.04
C LEU A 311 -2.89 13.93 -13.56
N ILE A 312 -2.25 14.90 -14.21
CA ILE A 312 -1.88 14.83 -15.63
C ILE A 312 -0.93 13.65 -15.86
N VAL A 313 0.13 13.50 -15.05
CA VAL A 313 1.05 12.37 -15.18
C VAL A 313 0.33 11.05 -14.96
N LYS A 314 -0.52 10.94 -13.93
CA LYS A 314 -1.34 9.73 -13.72
C LYS A 314 -2.15 9.35 -14.96
N PHE A 315 -2.74 10.33 -15.63
CA PHE A 315 -3.50 10.11 -16.85
C PHE A 315 -2.60 9.68 -18.02
N CYS A 316 -1.50 10.40 -18.25
CA CYS A 316 -0.54 10.11 -19.32
C CYS A 316 0.14 8.74 -19.13
N SER A 317 0.62 8.41 -17.93
CA SER A 317 1.23 7.12 -17.62
C SER A 317 0.25 5.97 -17.84
N LYS A 318 -1.03 6.13 -17.48
CA LYS A 318 -2.07 5.13 -17.76
C LYS A 318 -2.29 4.95 -19.27
N ALA A 319 -2.37 6.05 -20.02
CA ALA A 319 -2.57 6.00 -21.48
C ALA A 319 -1.38 5.33 -22.18
N LEU A 320 -0.16 5.67 -21.77
CA LEU A 320 1.07 5.08 -22.28
C LEU A 320 1.15 3.57 -21.96
N ALA A 321 0.87 3.19 -20.71
CA ALA A 321 0.92 1.79 -20.28
C ALA A 321 -0.10 0.91 -21.02
N LYS A 322 -1.32 1.44 -21.28
CA LYS A 322 -2.34 0.76 -22.11
C LYS A 322 -1.86 0.47 -23.54
N TRP A 323 -0.94 1.26 -24.08
CA TRP A 323 -0.41 1.06 -25.41
C TRP A 323 0.84 0.18 -25.41
N ILE A 324 1.80 0.44 -24.54
CA ILE A 324 3.08 -0.27 -24.50
C ILE A 324 2.90 -1.73 -24.09
N LEU A 325 2.14 -2.02 -23.02
CA LEU A 325 2.11 -3.36 -22.45
C LEU A 325 1.51 -4.41 -23.39
N PRO A 326 0.39 -4.17 -24.10
CA PRO A 326 -0.09 -5.11 -25.11
C PRO A 326 0.91 -5.32 -26.26
N VAL A 327 1.57 -4.25 -26.72
CA VAL A 327 2.55 -4.31 -27.82
C VAL A 327 3.76 -5.15 -27.41
N VAL A 328 4.30 -4.90 -26.22
CA VAL A 328 5.44 -5.67 -25.67
C VAL A 328 5.04 -7.13 -25.42
N SER A 329 3.86 -7.38 -24.86
CA SER A 329 3.42 -8.76 -24.59
C SER A 329 3.20 -9.55 -25.88
N ASN A 330 2.60 -8.93 -26.90
CA ASN A 330 2.39 -9.55 -28.21
C ASN A 330 3.72 -9.81 -28.95
N THR A 331 4.70 -8.90 -28.84
CA THR A 331 6.03 -9.10 -29.43
C THR A 331 6.84 -10.19 -28.72
N LEU A 332 6.64 -10.37 -27.42
CA LEU A 332 7.23 -11.46 -26.64
C LEU A 332 6.45 -12.78 -26.74
N GLY A 333 5.32 -12.81 -27.46
CA GLY A 333 4.48 -14.00 -27.60
C GLY A 333 3.76 -14.42 -26.32
N ILE A 334 3.60 -13.53 -25.35
CA ILE A 334 2.94 -13.79 -24.07
C ILE A 334 1.42 -13.61 -24.27
N PRO A 335 0.59 -14.63 -23.98
CA PRO A 335 -0.85 -14.53 -24.15
C PRO A 335 -1.43 -13.58 -23.07
N ILE A 336 -2.25 -12.62 -23.49
CA ILE A 336 -2.75 -11.52 -22.63
C ILE A 336 -4.25 -11.57 -22.39
N LYS A 337 -4.66 -11.15 -21.19
CA LYS A 337 -6.04 -10.85 -20.81
C LYS A 337 -6.12 -9.44 -20.24
N SER A 338 -7.24 -8.76 -20.46
CA SER A 338 -7.58 -7.51 -19.76
C SER A 338 -9.06 -7.56 -19.43
N THR A 339 -9.37 -7.36 -18.16
CA THR A 339 -10.74 -7.39 -17.62
C THR A 339 -11.39 -6.02 -17.60
N SER A 340 -10.62 -4.96 -17.39
CA SER A 340 -11.10 -3.63 -17.06
C SER A 340 -10.55 -2.52 -17.95
N TYR A 341 -9.25 -2.51 -18.29
CA TYR A 341 -8.67 -1.37 -19.00
C TYR A 341 -8.78 -1.44 -20.53
N ILE A 342 -8.87 -2.64 -21.10
CA ILE A 342 -8.99 -2.88 -22.55
C ILE A 342 -10.12 -3.89 -22.80
N PRO A 343 -11.38 -3.43 -22.91
CA PRO A 343 -12.55 -4.31 -23.08
C PRO A 343 -12.50 -5.20 -24.33
N MET A 344 -11.73 -4.83 -25.36
CA MET A 344 -11.58 -5.63 -26.59
C MET A 344 -10.88 -6.98 -26.35
N LEU A 345 -10.15 -7.15 -25.25
CA LEU A 345 -9.49 -8.41 -24.88
C LEU A 345 -10.37 -9.31 -24.00
N ASN A 346 -11.59 -8.89 -23.64
CA ASN A 346 -12.52 -9.69 -22.84
C ASN A 346 -13.18 -10.87 -23.60
N GLY A 347 -12.97 -11.00 -24.93
CA GLY A 347 -13.80 -11.85 -25.78
C GLY A 347 -13.10 -12.87 -26.70
N SER A 348 -11.78 -13.04 -26.67
CA SER A 348 -11.09 -13.94 -27.63
C SER A 348 -10.75 -15.34 -27.11
N ALA A 349 -10.99 -15.64 -25.83
CA ALA A 349 -10.57 -16.91 -25.23
C ALA A 349 -11.62 -18.05 -25.26
N THR A 350 -12.84 -17.81 -25.77
CA THR A 350 -13.87 -18.85 -25.85
C THR A 350 -13.98 -19.56 -27.20
N ASP A 351 -13.27 -19.14 -28.24
CA ASP A 351 -13.31 -19.81 -29.54
C ASP A 351 -11.98 -19.68 -30.29
N LYS A 352 -11.04 -20.60 -30.03
CA LYS A 352 -10.32 -21.35 -31.08
C LYS A 352 -9.19 -22.22 -30.52
N LYS A 353 -9.43 -23.53 -30.71
CA LYS A 353 -8.47 -24.59 -31.08
C LYS A 353 -7.58 -25.18 -30.00
N SER A 354 -8.06 -26.35 -29.58
CA SER A 354 -7.28 -27.59 -29.45
C SER A 354 -6.17 -27.76 -30.51
N SER A 355 -5.16 -28.55 -30.10
CA SER A 355 -4.06 -29.15 -30.86
C SER A 355 -2.71 -28.43 -30.84
N GLU A 356 -1.77 -29.14 -30.19
CA GLU A 356 -0.31 -29.16 -30.41
C GLU A 356 0.50 -27.89 -30.06
N ILE A 357 1.27 -27.98 -28.97
CA ILE A 357 2.74 -27.84 -28.98
C ILE A 357 3.28 -28.56 -27.72
N LYS A 358 3.87 -29.73 -27.95
CA LYS A 358 4.84 -30.37 -27.04
C LYS A 358 6.20 -29.68 -27.26
N GLN A 359 7.01 -29.64 -26.21
CA GLN A 359 8.39 -29.15 -26.14
C GLN A 359 8.58 -27.63 -26.05
N SER A 360 8.50 -27.10 -24.83
CA SER A 360 9.33 -25.97 -24.43
C SER A 360 9.69 -26.06 -22.95
N SER A 361 10.96 -26.40 -22.73
CA SER A 361 11.85 -26.08 -21.61
C SER A 361 11.34 -26.18 -20.16
N TYR A 362 11.99 -27.04 -19.38
CA TYR A 362 11.89 -27.13 -17.92
C TYR A 362 12.08 -25.79 -17.18
N ILE A 363 12.70 -24.80 -17.80
CA ILE A 363 12.86 -23.43 -17.25
C ILE A 363 11.52 -22.67 -17.26
N HIS A 364 10.67 -22.91 -18.27
CA HIS A 364 9.36 -22.27 -18.37
C HIS A 364 8.42 -22.73 -17.25
N LYS A 365 8.60 -23.98 -16.80
CA LYS A 365 7.85 -24.60 -15.70
C LYS A 365 8.27 -24.12 -14.31
N MET A 366 9.46 -23.53 -14.17
CA MET A 366 9.95 -22.97 -12.89
C MET A 366 9.58 -21.50 -12.71
N LEU A 367 9.38 -20.73 -13.79
CA LEU A 367 9.01 -19.31 -13.72
C LEU A 367 7.51 -19.07 -13.81
N PHE A 368 6.75 -19.99 -14.41
CA PHE A 368 5.30 -19.87 -14.56
C PHE A 368 4.63 -21.08 -13.91
N PHE A 369 4.30 -20.93 -12.64
CA PHE A 369 3.58 -21.92 -11.86
C PHE A 369 2.18 -22.13 -12.43
N SER A 370 1.87 -23.40 -12.66
CA SER A 370 0.72 -23.92 -13.39
C SER A 370 -0.63 -23.55 -12.75
N GLN A 371 -1.42 -22.72 -13.43
CA GLN A 371 -2.87 -22.87 -13.69
C GLN A 371 -3.39 -21.68 -14.55
N GLN A 372 -3.58 -21.91 -15.87
CA GLN A 372 -4.28 -21.05 -16.86
C GLN A 372 -3.66 -19.69 -17.28
N ASP A 373 -2.47 -19.76 -17.89
CA ASP A 373 -1.97 -19.12 -19.14
C ASP A 373 -2.58 -17.82 -19.73
N LEU A 374 -2.85 -16.77 -18.94
CA LEU A 374 -3.01 -15.41 -19.48
C LEU A 374 -2.38 -14.37 -18.55
N PHE A 375 -1.44 -13.57 -19.06
CA PHE A 375 -0.90 -12.41 -18.34
C PHE A 375 -1.98 -11.32 -18.26
N ASP A 376 -2.39 -10.96 -17.05
CA ASP A 376 -3.31 -9.85 -16.86
C ASP A 376 -2.57 -8.51 -17.04
N VAL A 377 -2.85 -7.87 -18.17
CA VAL A 377 -2.24 -6.58 -18.53
C VAL A 377 -2.73 -5.48 -17.59
N ASP A 378 -3.89 -5.64 -16.95
CA ASP A 378 -4.44 -4.62 -16.05
C ASP A 378 -3.55 -4.39 -14.83
N THR A 379 -2.95 -5.46 -14.31
CA THR A 379 -1.97 -5.43 -13.22
C THR A 379 -0.75 -4.59 -13.62
N GLY A 380 -0.14 -4.86 -14.78
CA GLY A 380 1.00 -4.08 -15.28
C GLY A 380 0.66 -2.61 -15.55
N ILE A 381 -0.53 -2.32 -16.10
CA ILE A 381 -0.99 -0.95 -16.35
C ILE A 381 -1.09 -0.18 -15.03
N ARG A 382 -1.69 -0.80 -14.01
CA ARG A 382 -1.86 -0.19 -12.69
C ARG A 382 -0.51 0.10 -12.03
N PHE A 383 0.42 -0.86 -12.06
CA PHE A 383 1.78 -0.66 -11.55
C PHE A 383 2.46 0.55 -12.19
N LEU A 384 2.50 0.62 -13.53
CA LEU A 384 3.14 1.72 -14.26
C LEU A 384 2.43 3.06 -14.05
N GLN A 385 1.09 3.05 -13.97
CA GLN A 385 0.29 4.24 -13.70
C GLN A 385 0.68 4.88 -12.35
N TYR A 386 0.76 4.08 -11.30
CA TYR A 386 1.08 4.57 -9.96
C TYR A 386 2.57 4.84 -9.75
N ALA A 387 3.45 4.10 -10.43
CA ALA A 387 4.87 4.42 -10.49
C ALA A 387 5.13 5.78 -11.14
N GLY A 388 4.47 6.08 -12.26
CA GLY A 388 4.56 7.40 -12.90
C GLY A 388 4.02 8.53 -12.03
N LEU A 389 2.86 8.33 -11.38
CA LEU A 389 2.31 9.28 -10.43
C LEU A 389 3.31 9.58 -9.30
N ALA A 390 3.87 8.54 -8.68
CA ALA A 390 4.73 8.69 -7.52
C ALA A 390 6.11 9.27 -7.87
N TRP A 391 6.67 8.87 -9.02
CA TRP A 391 7.87 9.49 -9.58
C TRP A 391 7.68 10.99 -9.81
N SER A 392 6.51 11.41 -10.34
CA SER A 392 6.24 12.83 -10.59
C SER A 392 6.22 13.69 -9.32
N VAL A 393 5.82 13.12 -8.18
CA VAL A 393 5.80 13.82 -6.88
C VAL A 393 7.21 14.22 -6.44
N VAL A 394 8.19 13.35 -6.71
CA VAL A 394 9.56 13.49 -6.19
C VAL A 394 10.55 14.06 -7.22
N ASP A 395 10.26 14.00 -8.52
CA ASP A 395 11.19 14.45 -9.56
C ASP A 395 10.61 15.59 -10.40
N LEU A 396 9.57 15.29 -11.19
CA LEU A 396 8.99 16.25 -12.13
C LEU A 396 8.45 17.51 -11.44
N VAL A 397 7.69 17.34 -10.37
CA VAL A 397 7.04 18.46 -9.67
C VAL A 397 8.08 19.36 -8.97
N PRO A 398 9.07 18.84 -8.22
CA PRO A 398 10.17 19.64 -7.71
C PRO A 398 10.95 20.37 -8.80
N SER A 399 11.19 19.73 -9.95
CA SER A 399 11.83 20.38 -11.10
C SER A 399 11.00 21.58 -11.61
N LEU A 400 9.68 21.43 -11.69
CA LEU A 400 8.78 22.53 -12.05
C LEU A 400 8.81 23.65 -11.00
N PHE A 401 8.90 23.33 -9.71
CA PHE A 401 9.04 24.35 -8.66
C PHE A 401 10.31 25.17 -8.85
N CYS A 402 11.44 24.53 -9.17
CA CYS A 402 12.68 25.24 -9.47
C CYS A 402 12.55 26.16 -10.68
N HIS A 403 11.89 25.73 -11.76
CA HIS A 403 11.64 26.56 -12.94
C HIS A 403 10.71 27.75 -12.66
N LEU A 404 9.68 27.55 -11.83
CA LEU A 404 8.70 28.58 -11.47
C LEU A 404 9.12 29.43 -10.27
N ARG A 405 10.29 29.15 -9.67
CA ARG A 405 10.80 29.78 -8.44
C ARG A 405 9.82 29.68 -7.27
N LEU A 406 9.24 28.49 -7.11
CA LEU A 406 8.30 28.11 -6.06
C LEU A 406 8.91 27.24 -4.97
#